data_AF-A0A2J8IH87-F1
#
_entry.id   AF-A0A2J8IH87-F1
#
_cell.length_a   1.000
_cell.length_b   1.000
_cell.length_c   1.000
_cell.angle_alpha   90.00
_cell.angle_beta   90.00
_cell.angle_gamma   90.00
#
_symmetry.space_group_name_H-M   'P 1'
#
loop_
_entity.id
_entity.type
_entity.pdbx_description
1 polymer ?
#
loop_
_entity_poly.entity_id
_entity_poly.type
_entity_poly.pdbx_seq_one_letter_code
_entity_poly.pdbx_strand_id
1 'polypeptide(L)' 'MTPTGRRILVERILAGRPIAHVAKEMGISRTCAHRWISRYRAHGLGGL' A
#
# COMPACT_ATOMS: atom_id res chain seq x y z
N MET A 1 -8.02 7.51 -4.84
CA MET A 1 -7.94 6.33 -3.96
C MET A 1 -8.54 6.69 -2.62
N THR A 2 -9.63 6.04 -2.23
CA THR A 2 -10.30 6.23 -0.94
C THR A 2 -9.39 5.76 0.22
N PRO A 3 -9.61 6.24 1.46
CA PRO A 3 -8.86 5.78 2.65
C PRO A 3 -8.86 4.25 2.79
N THR A 4 -9.98 3.62 2.47
CA THR A 4 -10.15 2.15 2.48
C THR A 4 -9.21 1.43 1.50
N GLY A 5 -8.98 2.00 0.30
CA GLY A 5 -8.11 1.39 -0.70
C GLY A 5 -6.63 1.35 -0.28
N ARG A 6 -6.19 2.34 0.50
CA ARG A 6 -4.82 2.38 1.04
C ARG A 6 -4.62 1.30 2.10
N ARG A 7 -5.64 1.07 2.93
CA ARG A 7 -5.60 0.05 3.98
C ARG A 7 -5.49 -1.34 3.40
N ILE A 8 -6.34 -1.65 2.41
CA ILE A 8 -6.33 -2.94 1.71
C ILE A 8 -4.98 -3.18 1.02
N LEU A 9 -4.39 -2.15 0.42
CA LEU A 9 -3.06 -2.25 -0.18
C LEU A 9 -1.99 -2.66 0.85
N VAL A 10 -1.95 -1.96 1.99
CA VAL A 10 -0.98 -2.23 3.05
C VAL A 10 -1.20 -3.61 3.67
N GLU A 11 -2.44 -3.99 3.98
CA GLU A 11 -2.77 -5.31 4.53
C GLU A 11 -2.33 -6.45 3.60
N ARG A 12 -2.58 -6.34 2.29
CA ARG A 12 -2.14 -7.35 1.31
C ARG A 12 -0.62 -7.47 1.24
N ILE A 13 0.09 -6.34 1.28
CA ILE A 13 1.56 -6.32 1.23
C ILE A 13 2.15 -6.90 2.51
N LEU A 14 1.56 -6.61 3.68
CA LEU A 14 1.96 -7.20 4.96
C LEU A 14 1.67 -8.70 5.02
N ALA A 15 0.63 -9.17 4.34
CA ALA A 15 0.36 -10.59 4.15
C ALA A 15 1.37 -11.31 3.23
N GLY A 16 2.45 -10.64 2.81
CA GLY A 16 3.54 -11.21 2.00
C GLY A 16 3.32 -11.10 0.49
N ARG A 17 2.26 -10.44 0.03
CA ARG A 17 2.04 -10.26 -1.41
C ARG A 17 3.03 -9.25 -1.99
N PRO A 18 3.64 -9.52 -3.16
CA PRO A 18 4.54 -8.56 -3.80
C PRO A 18 3.83 -7.25 -4.14
N ILE A 19 4.46 -6.12 -3.77
CA ILE A 19 3.94 -4.75 -3.99
C ILE A 19 3.54 -4.52 -5.45
N ALA A 20 4.32 -5.03 -6.40
CA ALA A 20 4.05 -4.88 -7.83
C ALA A 20 2.73 -5.53 -8.25
N HIS A 21 2.40 -6.69 -7.69
CA HIS A 21 1.17 -7.41 -7.99
C HIS A 21 -0.04 -6.67 -7.40
N VAL A 22 0.06 -6.26 -6.14
CA VAL A 22 -1.01 -5.52 -5.44
C VAL A 22 -1.26 -4.16 -6.11
N ALA A 23 -0.21 -3.45 -6.52
CA ALA A 23 -0.33 -2.19 -7.24
C ALA A 23 -1.08 -2.36 -8.58
N LYS A 24 -0.76 -3.42 -9.33
CA LYS A 24 -1.43 -3.75 -10.59
C LYS A 24 -2.91 -4.11 -10.38
N GLU A 25 -3.22 -4.93 -9.38
CA GLU A 25 -4.61 -5.28 -9.03
C GLU A 25 -5.44 -4.05 -8.63
N MET A 26 -4.82 -3.09 -7.96
CA MET A 26 -5.48 -1.88 -7.46
C MET A 26 -5.48 -0.73 -8.48
N GLY A 27 -4.91 -0.92 -9.67
CA GLY A 27 -4.85 0.10 -10.72
C GLY A 27 -3.98 1.31 -10.36
N ILE A 28 -2.97 1.14 -9.50
CA ILE A 28 -2.05 2.22 -9.11
C ILE A 28 -0.61 1.94 -9.53
N SER A 29 0.19 3.00 -9.63
CA SER A 29 1.62 2.84 -9.92
C SER A 29 2.37 2.21 -8.75
N ARG A 30 3.39 1.41 -9.08
CA ARG A 30 4.30 0.78 -8.10
C ARG A 30 4.98 1.83 -7.22
N THR A 31 5.39 2.94 -7.80
CA THR A 31 6.02 4.07 -7.09
C THR A 31 5.08 4.72 -6.08
N CYS A 32 3.78 4.82 -6.39
CA CYS A 32 2.78 5.20 -5.40
C CYS A 32 2.74 4.15 -4.29
N ALA A 33 2.52 2.87 -4.60
CA ALA A 33 2.45 1.81 -3.59
C ALA A 33 3.68 1.78 -2.65
N HIS A 34 4.89 1.95 -3.18
CA HIS A 34 6.12 2.04 -2.38
C HIS A 34 6.12 3.23 -1.43
N ARG A 35 5.72 4.42 -1.89
CA ARG A 35 5.67 5.63 -1.05
C ARG A 35 4.70 5.46 0.12
N TRP A 36 3.56 4.84 -0.16
CA TRP A 36 2.53 4.50 0.80
C TRP A 36 3.05 3.54 1.88
N ILE A 37 3.73 2.46 1.47
CA ILE A 37 4.33 1.49 2.40
C ILE A 37 5.46 2.11 3.22
N SER A 38 6.34 2.91 2.61
CA SER A 38 7.39 3.61 3.37
C SER A 38 6.79 4.53 4.43
N ARG A 39 5.72 5.26 4.09
CA ARG A 39 5.02 6.14 5.04
C ARG A 39 4.34 5.34 6.16
N TYR A 40 3.71 4.23 5.83
CA TYR A 40 3.13 3.31 6.83
C TYR A 40 4.20 2.69 7.75
N ARG A 41 5.36 2.32 7.23
CA ARG A 41 6.48 1.81 8.06
C ARG A 41 7.06 2.88 8.98
N ALA A 42 7.08 4.14 8.54
CA ALA A 42 7.61 5.26 9.32
C ALA A 42 6.63 5.77 10.41
N HIS A 43 5.32 5.76 10.14
CA HIS A 43 4.31 6.40 10.99
C HIS A 43 3.19 5.47 11.46
N GLY A 44 3.24 4.18 11.11
CA GLY A 44 2.17 3.23 11.39
C GLY A 44 0.84 3.62 10.74
N LEU A 45 -0.27 3.37 11.45
CA LEU A 45 -1.61 3.77 11.02
C LEU A 45 -1.80 5.29 10.91
N GLY A 46 -0.97 6.09 11.59
CA GLY A 46 -1.01 7.56 11.50
C GLY A 46 -0.50 8.11 10.16
N GLY A 47 0.15 7.28 9.34
CA GLY A 47 0.67 7.66 8.02
C GLY A 47 -0.25 7.32 6.84
N LEU A 48 -1.43 6.74 7.09
CA LEU A 48 -2.32 6.15 6.07
C LEU A 48 -3.49 7.07 5.67
#